data_AF-A0A1I2PAT4-F1
#
_entry.id   AF-A0A1I2PAT4-F1
#
_cell.length_a   1.000
_cell.length_b   1.000
_cell.length_c   1.000
_cell.angle_alpha   90.00
_cell.angle_beta   90.00
_cell.angle_gamma   90.00
#
_symmetry.space_group_name_H-M   'P 1'
#
loop_
_entity.id
_entity.type
_entity.pdbx_description
1 polymer ?
#
loop_
_entity_poly.entity_id
_entity_poly.type
_entity_poly.pdbx_seq_one_letter_code
_entity_poly.pdbx_strand_id
1 'polypeptide(L)'
;MINNVNCLVCGKELKYYEESIPMICHYCGKSFESNACCEAGHYVCDSCHSMSAYDIIKSYCSSCKSTDPVEMAESLMSHPSIKMHGPEHHFLVPAVLLTAYSNAANQEEKLPFMIKECEKRAKNVLGGFCGFYGACGAAVGTGIFMSIALGATPLSSEKWGKCNLMTAKSLEAISSFGGPRCCKRDSFLAIEEAIKFLDENSIVKLDTHEYKCKFSCKNSECLREKCKFYFKY
;
A
#
# COMPACT_ATOMS: atom_id res chain seq x y z
N MET A 1 6.97 2.44 30.66
CA MET A 1 6.77 2.28 29.21
C MET A 1 5.41 1.63 29.02
N ILE A 2 4.48 2.28 28.32
CA ILE A 2 3.14 1.72 28.12
C ILE A 2 3.29 0.64 27.04
N ASN A 3 3.36 -0.63 27.44
CA ASN A 3 3.13 -1.75 26.54
C ASN A 3 1.65 -1.72 26.18
N ASN A 4 1.27 -1.02 25.11
CA ASN A 4 -0.08 -1.11 24.60
C ASN A 4 -0.25 -2.49 23.96
N VAL A 5 -0.97 -3.37 24.66
CA VAL A 5 -1.32 -4.75 24.30
C VAL A 5 -2.45 -4.73 23.26
N ASN A 6 -2.24 -3.98 22.19
CA ASN A 6 -3.26 -3.70 21.18
C ASN A 6 -2.88 -4.33 19.85
N CYS A 7 -3.90 -4.68 19.07
CA CYS A 7 -3.79 -5.25 17.75
C CYS A 7 -2.95 -4.38 16.81
N LEU A 8 -2.00 -5.00 16.14
CA LEU A 8 -1.14 -4.35 15.15
C LEU A 8 -1.90 -3.91 13.88
N VAL A 9 -3.02 -4.56 13.57
CA VAL A 9 -3.83 -4.28 12.37
C VAL A 9 -4.86 -3.17 12.63
N CYS A 10 -5.61 -3.27 13.72
CA CYS A 10 -6.75 -2.38 13.98
C CYS A 10 -6.65 -1.54 15.28
N GLY A 11 -5.62 -1.75 16.10
CA GLY A 11 -5.42 -1.02 17.35
C GLY A 11 -6.36 -1.39 18.51
N LYS A 12 -7.33 -2.30 18.31
CA LYS A 12 -8.22 -2.82 19.37
C LYS A 12 -7.50 -3.73 20.36
N GLU A 13 -8.07 -3.93 21.54
CA GLU A 13 -7.49 -4.78 22.57
C GLU A 13 -7.36 -6.25 22.14
N LEU A 14 -6.37 -6.94 22.70
CA LEU A 14 -6.19 -8.37 22.52
C LEU A 14 -7.07 -9.16 23.50
N LYS A 15 -7.72 -10.19 22.98
CA LYS A 15 -8.42 -11.24 23.73
C LYS A 15 -7.55 -12.49 23.75
N TYR A 16 -7.54 -13.15 24.91
CA TYR A 16 -6.89 -14.44 25.11
C TYR A 16 -7.94 -15.54 25.30
N TYR A 17 -7.63 -16.73 24.82
CA TYR A 17 -8.41 -17.96 24.94
C TYR A 17 -7.68 -18.93 25.86
N GLU A 18 -8.43 -19.80 26.55
CA GLU A 18 -7.86 -20.81 27.45
C GLU A 18 -7.08 -21.89 26.67
N GLU A 19 -7.60 -22.27 25.49
CA GLU A 19 -6.96 -23.24 24.59
C GLU A 19 -6.50 -22.55 23.30
N SER A 20 -5.41 -23.05 22.72
CA SER A 20 -4.99 -22.64 21.39
C SER A 20 -6.00 -23.13 20.35
N ILE A 21 -6.37 -22.24 19.43
CA ILE A 21 -7.25 -22.54 18.32
C ILE A 21 -6.59 -22.19 16.99
N PRO A 22 -7.00 -22.83 15.88
CA PRO A 22 -6.53 -22.45 14.55
C PRO A 22 -6.94 -21.01 14.20
N MET A 23 -5.96 -20.19 13.84
CA MET A 23 -6.15 -18.80 13.41
C MET A 23 -5.39 -18.53 12.11
N ILE A 24 -5.96 -17.68 11.25
CA ILE A 24 -5.35 -17.27 9.98
C ILE A 24 -4.60 -15.95 10.19
N CYS A 25 -3.31 -15.93 9.85
CA CYS A 25 -2.51 -14.70 9.93
C CYS A 25 -2.99 -13.68 8.89
N HIS A 26 -3.29 -12.45 9.34
CA HIS A 26 -3.73 -11.32 8.52
C HIS A 26 -2.77 -11.03 7.34
N TYR A 27 -1.47 -11.23 7.57
CA TYR A 27 -0.46 -10.81 6.60
C TYR A 27 0.00 -11.89 5.61
N CYS A 28 0.02 -13.17 6.00
CA CYS A 28 0.48 -14.23 5.09
C CYS A 28 -0.60 -15.24 4.72
N GLY A 29 -1.80 -15.13 5.31
CA GLY A 29 -2.92 -16.05 5.05
C GLY A 29 -2.69 -17.48 5.53
N LYS A 30 -1.57 -17.79 6.20
CA LYS A 30 -1.27 -19.13 6.72
C LYS A 30 -1.99 -19.35 8.05
N SER A 31 -2.38 -20.60 8.30
CA SER A 31 -3.00 -21.05 9.56
C SER A 31 -1.94 -21.37 10.61
N PHE A 32 -2.18 -20.98 11.86
CA PHE A 32 -1.35 -21.27 13.03
C PHE A 32 -2.22 -21.56 14.25
N GLU A 33 -1.72 -22.36 15.18
CA GLU A 33 -2.31 -22.48 16.51
C GLU A 33 -1.94 -21.26 17.35
N SER A 34 -2.95 -20.57 17.89
CA SER A 34 -2.74 -19.45 18.81
C SER A 34 -3.89 -19.33 19.79
N ASN A 35 -3.59 -18.78 20.96
CA ASN A 35 -4.58 -18.50 21.99
C ASN A 35 -4.89 -16.99 22.10
N ALA A 36 -4.47 -16.16 21.13
CA ALA A 36 -4.67 -14.72 21.21
C ALA A 36 -5.01 -14.10 19.84
N CYS A 37 -6.08 -13.30 19.80
CA CYS A 37 -6.40 -12.41 18.69
C CYS A 37 -7.08 -11.15 19.23
N CYS A 38 -7.25 -10.12 18.40
CA CYS A 38 -7.98 -8.95 18.87
C CYS A 38 -9.49 -9.15 18.84
N GLU A 39 -10.25 -8.23 19.44
CA GLU A 39 -11.73 -8.25 19.41
C GLU A 39 -12.34 -8.28 18.00
N ALA A 40 -11.60 -7.80 16.99
CA ALA A 40 -12.00 -7.87 15.58
C ALA A 40 -11.51 -9.15 14.86
N GLY A 41 -10.94 -10.11 15.58
CA GLY A 41 -10.50 -11.40 15.06
C GLY A 41 -9.12 -11.38 14.37
N HIS A 42 -8.39 -10.26 14.36
CA HIS A 42 -7.08 -10.21 13.71
C HIS A 42 -6.03 -10.98 14.52
N TYR A 43 -5.31 -11.85 13.82
CA TYR A 43 -4.13 -12.55 14.31
C TYR A 43 -2.93 -12.26 13.39
N VAL A 44 -1.74 -12.12 13.97
CA VAL A 44 -0.49 -11.90 13.24
C VAL A 44 0.55 -12.86 13.80
N CYS A 45 1.09 -13.75 12.96
CA CYS A 45 2.13 -14.68 13.40
C CYS A 45 3.48 -13.98 13.65
N ASP A 46 4.33 -14.57 14.49
CA ASP A 46 5.62 -14.01 14.90
C ASP A 46 6.56 -13.67 13.73
N SER A 47 6.51 -14.49 12.68
CA SER A 47 7.31 -14.25 11.47
C SER A 47 6.87 -12.95 10.79
N CYS A 48 5.58 -12.77 10.53
CA CYS A 48 5.08 -11.53 9.92
C CYS A 48 5.29 -10.32 10.84
N HIS A 49 5.11 -10.50 12.15
CA HIS A 49 5.28 -9.45 13.15
C HIS A 49 6.69 -8.83 13.12
N SER A 50 7.72 -9.64 12.85
CA SER A 50 9.13 -9.21 12.87
C SER A 50 9.70 -8.84 11.49
N MET A 51 8.90 -8.91 10.42
CA MET A 51 9.37 -8.68 9.06
C MET A 51 9.78 -7.22 8.78
N SER A 52 10.77 -7.09 7.90
CA SER A 52 11.11 -5.80 7.28
C SER A 52 9.93 -5.24 6.48
N ALA A 53 9.94 -3.94 6.20
CA ALA A 53 8.93 -3.27 5.38
C ALA A 53 8.74 -3.94 4.02
N TYR A 54 9.84 -4.27 3.34
CA TYR A 54 9.78 -4.86 2.01
C TYR A 54 9.30 -6.31 2.04
N ASP A 55 9.70 -7.08 3.04
CA ASP A 55 9.30 -8.48 3.15
C ASP A 55 7.83 -8.62 3.54
N ILE A 56 7.31 -7.77 4.42
CA ILE A 56 5.88 -7.79 4.77
C ILE A 56 5.00 -7.38 3.57
N ILE A 57 5.42 -6.37 2.79
CA ILE A 57 4.71 -5.97 1.56
C ILE A 57 4.66 -7.16 0.60
N LYS A 58 5.78 -7.83 0.34
CA LYS A 58 5.82 -9.01 -0.54
C LYS A 58 4.94 -10.14 -0.04
N SER A 59 5.06 -10.50 1.23
CA SER A 59 4.30 -11.60 1.84
C SER A 59 2.79 -11.34 1.73
N TYR A 60 2.36 -10.13 2.05
CA TYR A 60 0.96 -9.72 1.97
C TYR A 60 0.45 -9.73 0.54
N CYS A 61 1.12 -9.01 -0.35
CA CYS A 61 0.72 -8.92 -1.76
C CYS A 61 0.70 -10.27 -2.48
N SER A 62 1.51 -11.24 -2.05
CA SER A 62 1.56 -12.59 -2.65
C SER A 62 0.42 -13.51 -2.21
N SER A 63 -0.25 -13.20 -1.08
CA SER A 63 -1.33 -14.02 -0.52
C SER A 63 -2.70 -13.34 -0.62
N CYS A 64 -2.73 -12.01 -0.75
CA CYS A 64 -3.96 -11.23 -0.79
C CYS A 64 -4.75 -11.44 -2.09
N LYS A 65 -6.06 -11.65 -1.95
CA LYS A 65 -7.02 -11.83 -3.04
C LYS A 65 -7.93 -10.63 -3.27
N SER A 66 -7.74 -9.55 -2.50
CA SER A 66 -8.51 -8.31 -2.66
C SER A 66 -8.21 -7.65 -4.00
N THR A 67 -9.24 -7.03 -4.57
CA THR A 67 -9.22 -6.17 -5.76
C THR A 67 -9.24 -4.69 -5.37
N ASP A 68 -9.21 -4.38 -4.06
CA ASP A 68 -9.18 -3.03 -3.51
C ASP A 68 -7.75 -2.67 -3.02
N PRO A 69 -6.98 -1.87 -3.79
CA PRO A 69 -5.64 -1.46 -3.39
C PRO A 69 -5.62 -0.45 -2.23
N VAL A 70 -6.72 0.25 -1.95
CA VAL A 70 -6.84 1.15 -0.79
C VAL A 70 -6.87 0.33 0.49
N GLU A 71 -7.70 -0.71 0.53
CA GLU A 71 -7.79 -1.66 1.66
C GLU A 71 -6.43 -2.32 1.95
N MET A 72 -5.75 -2.78 0.91
CA MET A 72 -4.42 -3.38 1.02
C MET A 72 -3.39 -2.39 1.57
N ALA A 73 -3.41 -1.15 1.08
CA ALA A 73 -2.52 -0.10 1.55
C ALA A 73 -2.76 0.21 3.04
N GLU A 74 -4.02 0.29 3.49
CA GLU A 74 -4.36 0.48 4.91
C GLU A 74 -3.80 -0.63 5.81
N SER A 75 -4.01 -1.88 5.40
CA SER A 75 -3.52 -3.06 6.12
C SER A 75 -2.00 -3.04 6.28
N LEU A 76 -1.29 -2.75 5.20
CA LEU A 76 0.18 -2.68 5.20
C LEU A 76 0.70 -1.46 5.98
N MET A 77 0.08 -0.30 5.81
CA MET A 77 0.50 0.93 6.46
C MET A 77 0.31 0.93 7.98
N SER A 78 -0.49 0.00 8.51
CA SER A 78 -0.67 -0.24 9.94
C SER A 78 0.49 -1.06 10.54
N HIS A 79 1.26 -1.78 9.70
CA HIS A 79 2.41 -2.55 10.14
C HIS A 79 3.53 -1.63 10.67
N PRO A 80 4.16 -1.93 11.82
CA PRO A 80 5.13 -1.05 12.48
C PRO A 80 6.44 -0.82 11.70
N SER A 81 6.75 -1.71 10.75
CA SER A 81 7.87 -1.51 9.83
C SER A 81 7.58 -0.45 8.76
N ILE A 82 6.31 -0.15 8.46
CA ILE A 82 5.90 0.89 7.51
C ILE A 82 5.74 2.22 8.26
N LYS A 83 6.75 3.08 8.16
CA LYS A 83 6.82 4.34 8.91
C LYS A 83 5.83 5.36 8.38
N MET A 84 5.69 6.47 9.12
CA MET A 84 4.85 7.60 8.69
C MET A 84 5.39 8.20 7.38
N HIS A 85 6.71 8.34 7.30
CA HIS A 85 7.44 8.81 6.13
C HIS A 85 8.62 7.87 5.86
N GLY A 86 8.80 7.44 4.61
CA GLY A 86 9.91 6.58 4.24
C GLY A 86 9.80 6.00 2.81
N PRO A 87 10.89 5.43 2.29
CA PRO A 87 10.93 4.88 0.92
C PRO A 87 10.12 3.59 0.76
N GLU A 88 9.69 2.94 1.84
CA GLU A 88 8.82 1.78 1.78
C GLU A 88 7.48 2.06 1.07
N HIS A 89 6.99 3.30 1.14
CA HIS A 89 5.78 3.72 0.42
C HIS A 89 5.95 3.69 -1.09
N HIS A 90 7.19 3.89 -1.58
CA HIS A 90 7.50 3.88 -3.01
C HIS A 90 7.40 2.47 -3.60
N PHE A 91 7.55 1.44 -2.76
CA PHE A 91 7.31 0.04 -3.14
C PHE A 91 5.88 -0.41 -2.83
N LEU A 92 5.33 -0.01 -1.68
CA LEU A 92 3.98 -0.37 -1.25
C LEU A 92 2.93 -0.01 -2.31
N VAL A 93 2.94 1.24 -2.79
CA VAL A 93 1.94 1.72 -3.76
C VAL A 93 1.89 0.88 -5.04
N PRO A 94 2.98 0.67 -5.79
CA PRO A 94 2.93 -0.17 -6.97
C PRO A 94 2.67 -1.65 -6.64
N ALA A 95 3.11 -2.16 -5.49
CA ALA A 95 2.86 -3.54 -5.11
C ALA A 95 1.37 -3.83 -4.91
N VAL A 96 0.64 -2.98 -4.15
CA VAL A 96 -0.80 -3.18 -3.94
C VAL A 96 -1.61 -2.98 -5.22
N LEU A 97 -1.19 -2.05 -6.09
CA LEU A 97 -1.81 -1.86 -7.40
C LEU A 97 -1.59 -3.07 -8.32
N LEU A 98 -0.38 -3.65 -8.34
CA LEU A 98 -0.11 -4.88 -9.08
C LEU A 98 -0.92 -6.06 -8.56
N THR A 99 -1.06 -6.21 -7.24
CA THR A 99 -1.90 -7.25 -6.64
C THR A 99 -3.36 -7.09 -7.04
N ALA A 100 -3.94 -5.89 -6.87
CA ALA A 100 -5.33 -5.62 -7.24
C ALA A 100 -5.57 -5.85 -8.73
N TYR A 101 -4.67 -5.34 -9.59
CA TYR A 101 -4.70 -5.54 -11.04
C TYR A 101 -4.64 -7.02 -11.41
N SER A 102 -3.69 -7.77 -10.87
CA SER A 102 -3.54 -9.19 -11.16
C SER A 102 -4.78 -9.98 -10.74
N ASN A 103 -5.35 -9.71 -9.57
CA ASN A 103 -6.57 -10.36 -9.11
C ASN A 103 -7.77 -10.03 -10.02
N ALA A 104 -7.97 -8.75 -10.35
CA ALA A 104 -9.09 -8.32 -11.19
C ALA A 104 -8.96 -8.78 -12.65
N ALA A 105 -7.73 -8.89 -13.16
CA ALA A 105 -7.44 -9.32 -14.53
C ALA A 105 -7.25 -10.83 -14.69
N ASN A 106 -7.39 -11.63 -13.61
CA ASN A 106 -7.11 -13.07 -13.58
C ASN A 106 -5.67 -13.40 -14.06
N GLN A 107 -4.68 -12.68 -13.52
CA GLN A 107 -3.24 -12.81 -13.82
C GLN A 107 -2.41 -13.07 -12.56
N GLU A 108 -2.99 -13.73 -11.55
CA GLU A 108 -2.33 -14.00 -10.28
C GLU A 108 -1.08 -14.88 -10.44
N GLU A 109 -1.01 -15.70 -11.49
CA GLU A 109 0.16 -16.52 -11.80
C GLU A 109 1.41 -15.70 -12.12
N LYS A 110 1.25 -14.48 -12.65
CA LYS A 110 2.35 -13.56 -12.97
C LYS A 110 2.75 -12.69 -11.78
N LEU A 111 1.91 -12.58 -10.76
CA LEU A 111 2.09 -11.66 -9.64
C LEU A 111 3.44 -11.84 -8.92
N PRO A 112 3.95 -13.06 -8.64
CA PRO A 112 5.24 -13.23 -7.99
C PRO A 112 6.40 -12.60 -8.78
N PHE A 113 6.37 -12.71 -10.11
CA PHE A 113 7.36 -12.09 -10.99
C PHE A 113 7.20 -10.55 -10.99
N MET A 114 5.96 -10.07 -11.13
CA MET A 114 5.66 -8.64 -11.15
C MET A 114 6.09 -7.94 -9.86
N ILE A 115 5.82 -8.52 -8.69
CA ILE A 115 6.23 -7.98 -7.38
C ILE A 115 7.75 -7.95 -7.24
N LYS A 116 8.46 -8.99 -7.69
CA LYS A 116 9.93 -9.03 -7.66
C LYS A 116 10.56 -7.92 -8.52
N GLU A 117 10.05 -7.73 -9.73
CA GLU A 117 10.52 -6.67 -10.63
C GLU A 117 10.15 -5.28 -10.10
N CYS A 118 8.96 -5.15 -9.49
CA CYS A 118 8.51 -3.94 -8.81
C CYS A 118 9.45 -3.55 -7.67
N GLU A 119 9.80 -4.48 -6.79
CA GLU A 119 10.76 -4.26 -5.69
C GLU A 119 12.10 -3.74 -6.25
N LYS A 120 12.64 -4.39 -7.28
CA LYS A 120 13.91 -3.99 -7.90
C LYS A 120 13.87 -2.56 -8.41
N ARG A 121 12.78 -2.15 -9.08
CA ARG A 121 12.63 -0.80 -9.62
C ARG A 121 12.40 0.24 -8.52
N ALA A 122 11.49 -0.05 -7.58
CA ALA A 122 11.13 0.85 -6.49
C ALA A 122 12.32 1.18 -5.57
N LYS A 123 13.28 0.26 -5.40
CA LYS A 123 14.54 0.54 -4.66
C LYS A 123 15.39 1.67 -5.26
N ASN A 124 15.20 2.02 -6.53
CA ASN A 124 15.87 3.15 -7.17
C ASN A 124 15.13 4.48 -6.94
N VAL A 125 13.92 4.45 -6.36
CA VAL A 125 13.18 5.63 -5.93
C VAL A 125 13.55 5.90 -4.46
N LEU A 126 14.65 6.64 -4.26
CA LEU A 126 15.27 6.82 -2.95
C LEU A 126 14.41 7.65 -1.99
N GLY A 127 14.71 7.56 -0.69
CA GLY A 127 14.11 8.43 0.32
C GLY A 127 14.33 9.91 -0.02
N GLY A 128 13.29 10.73 0.16
CA GLY A 128 13.36 12.16 -0.15
C GLY A 128 13.16 12.51 -1.64
N PHE A 129 12.83 11.56 -2.51
CA PHE A 129 12.58 11.83 -3.94
C PHE A 129 11.65 13.03 -4.19
N CYS A 130 10.57 13.12 -3.40
CA CYS A 130 9.61 14.23 -3.45
C CYS A 130 10.24 15.60 -3.19
N GLY A 131 11.17 15.71 -2.24
CA GLY A 131 11.76 16.97 -1.81
C GLY A 131 13.03 17.35 -2.56
N PHE A 132 13.81 16.37 -3.02
CA PHE A 132 15.10 16.61 -3.66
C PHE A 132 15.04 16.56 -5.19
N TYR A 133 14.08 15.83 -5.76
CA TYR A 133 13.96 15.61 -7.21
C TYR A 133 12.62 16.10 -7.79
N GLY A 134 11.73 16.64 -6.95
CA GLY A 134 10.46 17.24 -7.38
C GLY A 134 9.40 16.22 -7.83
N ALA A 135 9.65 14.92 -7.70
CA ALA A 135 8.71 13.87 -8.06
C ALA A 135 8.41 13.01 -6.82
N CYS A 136 7.14 12.91 -6.41
CA CYS A 136 6.79 12.06 -5.28
C CYS A 136 7.02 10.58 -5.62
N GLY A 137 7.71 9.85 -4.73
CA GLY A 137 8.04 8.44 -4.97
C GLY A 137 6.81 7.53 -5.07
N ALA A 138 5.70 7.86 -4.39
CA ALA A 138 4.42 7.17 -4.57
C ALA A 138 3.87 7.35 -5.99
N ALA A 139 3.94 8.57 -6.55
CA ALA A 139 3.51 8.83 -7.92
C ALA A 139 4.41 8.15 -8.95
N VAL A 140 5.73 8.19 -8.78
CA VAL A 140 6.67 7.40 -9.61
C VAL A 140 6.34 5.91 -9.51
N GLY A 141 5.95 5.45 -8.32
CA GLY A 141 5.41 4.11 -8.09
C GLY A 141 4.27 3.75 -9.06
N THR A 142 3.28 4.63 -9.26
CA THR A 142 2.18 4.34 -10.21
C THR A 142 2.66 4.14 -11.65
N GLY A 143 3.72 4.84 -12.08
CA GLY A 143 4.38 4.59 -13.36
C GLY A 143 5.11 3.25 -13.42
N ILE A 144 5.78 2.84 -12.33
CA ILE A 144 6.41 1.53 -12.20
C ILE A 144 5.35 0.42 -12.34
N PHE A 145 4.22 0.57 -11.63
CA PHE A 145 3.07 -0.33 -11.73
C PHE A 145 2.61 -0.47 -13.19
N MET A 146 2.28 0.65 -13.85
CA MET A 146 1.79 0.64 -15.23
C MET A 146 2.80 0.00 -16.20
N SER A 147 4.09 0.28 -16.03
CA SER A 147 5.13 -0.30 -16.88
C SER A 147 5.19 -1.81 -16.75
N ILE A 148 5.06 -2.35 -15.54
CA ILE A 148 5.08 -3.80 -15.29
C ILE A 148 3.77 -4.42 -15.79
N ALA A 149 2.62 -3.86 -15.42
CA ALA A 149 1.29 -4.39 -15.75
C ALA A 149 1.07 -4.47 -17.26
N LEU A 150 1.48 -3.43 -18.01
CA LEU A 150 1.33 -3.40 -19.47
C LEU A 150 2.49 -4.06 -20.22
N GLY A 151 3.57 -4.46 -19.54
CA GLY A 151 4.80 -4.92 -20.17
C GLY A 151 5.44 -3.85 -21.06
N ALA A 152 5.42 -2.59 -20.61
CA ALA A 152 5.98 -1.47 -21.34
C ALA A 152 7.52 -1.46 -21.27
N THR A 153 8.15 -1.07 -22.38
CA THR A 153 9.59 -0.86 -22.52
C THR A 153 9.87 0.57 -22.99
N PRO A 154 11.13 1.04 -22.95
CA PRO A 154 11.50 2.34 -23.53
C PRO A 154 11.19 2.48 -25.03
N LEU A 155 10.99 1.38 -25.75
CA LEU A 155 10.67 1.34 -27.18
C LEU A 155 9.17 1.16 -27.46
N SER A 156 8.34 1.00 -26.42
CA SER A 156 6.90 0.95 -26.60
C SER A 156 6.36 2.32 -27.02
N SER A 157 5.36 2.36 -27.90
CA SER A 157 4.71 3.63 -28.26
C SER A 157 3.69 4.03 -27.19
N GLU A 158 2.45 3.54 -27.33
CA GLU A 158 1.31 3.94 -26.50
C GLU A 158 1.50 3.57 -25.03
N LYS A 159 2.01 2.36 -24.74
CA LYS A 159 2.23 1.91 -23.36
C LYS A 159 3.23 2.79 -22.62
N TRP A 160 4.30 3.22 -23.29
CA TRP A 160 5.29 4.11 -22.69
C TRP A 160 4.68 5.48 -22.35
N GLY A 161 3.87 6.01 -23.26
CA GLY A 161 3.10 7.25 -23.01
C GLY A 161 2.16 7.11 -21.81
N LYS A 162 1.41 6.01 -21.72
CA LYS A 162 0.51 5.71 -20.60
C LYS A 162 1.23 5.65 -19.24
N CYS A 163 2.42 5.06 -19.17
CA CYS A 163 3.22 5.03 -17.94
C CYS A 163 3.62 6.43 -17.45
N ASN A 164 4.06 7.29 -18.38
CA ASN A 164 4.42 8.67 -18.06
C ASN A 164 3.19 9.48 -17.65
N LEU A 165 2.08 9.33 -18.38
CA LEU A 165 0.84 10.04 -18.08
C LEU A 165 0.28 9.64 -16.71
N MET A 166 0.31 8.35 -16.36
CA MET A 166 -0.07 7.88 -15.03
C MET A 166 0.75 8.56 -13.93
N THR A 167 2.07 8.61 -14.12
CA THR A 167 2.97 9.29 -13.17
C THR A 167 2.61 10.78 -13.06
N ALA A 168 2.39 11.45 -14.19
CA ALA A 168 2.03 12.87 -14.23
C ALA A 168 0.69 13.14 -13.52
N LYS A 169 -0.33 12.30 -13.74
CA LYS A 169 -1.65 12.40 -13.10
C LYS A 169 -1.55 12.23 -11.59
N SER A 170 -0.80 11.24 -11.11
CA SER A 170 -0.52 11.06 -9.68
C SER A 170 0.22 12.27 -9.10
N LEU A 171 1.20 12.83 -9.82
CA LEU A 171 1.91 14.04 -9.37
C LEU A 171 0.99 15.25 -9.31
N GLU A 172 0.13 15.44 -10.32
CA GLU A 172 -0.89 16.50 -10.36
C GLU A 172 -1.80 16.41 -9.13
N ALA A 173 -2.35 15.23 -8.86
CA ALA A 173 -3.20 14.98 -7.70
C ALA A 173 -2.48 15.29 -6.37
N ILE A 174 -1.24 14.83 -6.20
CA ILE A 174 -0.44 15.11 -4.99
C ILE A 174 -0.13 16.61 -4.86
N SER A 175 0.25 17.27 -5.96
CA SER A 175 0.65 18.68 -5.96
C SER A 175 -0.47 19.62 -5.51
N SER A 176 -1.73 19.22 -5.75
CA SER A 176 -2.92 20.00 -5.39
C SER A 176 -3.09 20.23 -3.88
N PHE A 177 -2.47 19.37 -3.03
CA PHE A 177 -2.49 19.51 -1.58
C PHE A 177 -1.28 20.28 -1.02
N GLY A 178 -0.29 20.57 -1.86
CA GLY A 178 0.95 21.24 -1.46
C GLY A 178 1.74 20.47 -0.40
N GLY A 179 2.46 21.22 0.44
CA GLY A 179 3.27 20.69 1.54
C GLY A 179 2.80 21.17 2.92
N PRO A 180 3.43 20.68 4.01
CA PRO A 180 4.50 19.68 4.03
C PRO A 180 4.05 18.28 3.57
N ARG A 181 5.03 17.47 3.14
CA ARG A 181 4.81 16.12 2.60
C ARG A 181 4.11 15.20 3.60
N CYS A 182 3.36 14.22 3.10
CA CYS A 182 2.77 13.17 3.93
C CYS A 182 2.71 11.87 3.13
N CYS A 183 3.65 10.94 3.36
CA CYS A 183 3.74 9.72 2.56
C CYS A 183 2.45 8.89 2.59
N LYS A 184 1.68 8.93 3.68
CA LYS A 184 0.36 8.28 3.75
C LYS A 184 -0.65 8.94 2.79
N ARG A 185 -0.87 10.26 2.90
CA ARG A 185 -1.78 11.00 2.01
C ARG A 185 -1.37 10.82 0.55
N ASP A 186 -0.09 11.02 0.26
CA ASP A 186 0.41 11.04 -1.11
C ASP A 186 0.32 9.64 -1.75
N SER A 187 0.42 8.57 -0.94
CA SER A 187 0.16 7.19 -1.39
C SER A 187 -1.30 6.95 -1.73
N PHE A 188 -2.24 7.35 -0.87
CA PHE A 188 -3.67 7.18 -1.14
C PHE A 188 -4.14 8.01 -2.34
N LEU A 189 -3.65 9.25 -2.50
CA LEU A 189 -3.90 10.06 -3.70
C LEU A 189 -3.42 9.36 -4.98
N ALA A 190 -2.20 8.81 -4.94
CA ALA A 190 -1.64 8.09 -6.08
C ALA A 190 -2.43 6.81 -6.41
N ILE A 191 -2.90 6.07 -5.39
CA ILE A 191 -3.72 4.87 -5.57
C ILE A 191 -5.09 5.23 -6.17
N GLU A 192 -5.79 6.22 -5.62
CA GLU A 192 -7.10 6.67 -6.16
C GLU A 192 -6.99 7.13 -7.61
N GLU A 193 -5.94 7.91 -7.94
CA GLU A 193 -5.72 8.37 -9.31
C GLU A 193 -5.39 7.18 -10.24
N ALA A 194 -4.64 6.19 -9.76
CA ALA A 194 -4.37 4.98 -10.54
C ALA A 194 -5.64 4.15 -10.81
N ILE A 195 -6.53 3.99 -9.82
CA ILE A 195 -7.82 3.31 -10.00
C ILE A 195 -8.64 4.02 -11.08
N LYS A 196 -8.77 5.34 -10.97
CA LYS A 196 -9.47 6.17 -11.95
C LYS A 196 -8.86 6.04 -13.35
N PHE A 197 -7.53 6.12 -13.45
CA PHE A 197 -6.82 6.02 -14.71
C PHE A 197 -7.05 4.67 -15.41
N LEU A 198 -7.06 3.57 -14.66
CA LEU A 198 -7.32 2.23 -15.21
C LEU A 198 -8.73 2.12 -15.79
N ASP A 199 -9.74 2.68 -15.11
CA ASP A 199 -11.13 2.68 -15.57
C ASP A 199 -11.31 3.57 -16.81
N GLU A 200 -10.81 4.81 -16.77
CA GLU A 200 -10.87 5.76 -17.90
C GLU A 200 -10.18 5.24 -19.16
N ASN A 201 -9.13 4.43 -19.00
CA ASN A 201 -8.40 3.82 -20.12
C ASN A 201 -8.91 2.41 -20.47
N SER A 202 -10.01 1.95 -19.87
CA SER A 202 -10.61 0.63 -20.10
C SER A 202 -9.59 -0.53 -19.95
N ILE A 203 -8.69 -0.42 -18.98
CA ILE A 203 -7.64 -1.44 -18.72
C ILE A 203 -8.21 -2.53 -17.80
N VAL A 204 -8.69 -2.13 -16.62
CA VAL A 204 -9.38 -2.99 -15.65
C VAL A 204 -10.17 -2.11 -14.69
N LYS A 205 -11.28 -2.63 -14.16
CA LYS A 205 -11.99 -1.99 -13.06
C LYS A 205 -11.53 -2.58 -11.74
N LEU A 206 -11.04 -1.73 -10.83
CA LEU A 206 -10.65 -2.13 -9.49
C LEU A 206 -11.74 -1.72 -8.49
N ASP A 207 -11.84 -2.46 -7.40
CA ASP A 207 -12.67 -2.07 -6.27
C ASP A 207 -11.99 -0.92 -5.51
N THR A 208 -12.81 -0.14 -4.82
CA THR A 208 -12.34 0.97 -3.99
C THR A 208 -13.39 1.35 -2.98
N HIS A 209 -12.96 2.03 -1.92
CA HIS A 209 -13.84 2.62 -0.93
C HIS A 209 -13.30 3.95 -0.43
N GLU A 210 -14.14 4.72 0.27
CA GLU A 210 -13.73 5.99 0.85
C GLU A 210 -12.79 5.78 2.05
N TYR A 211 -11.54 6.24 1.91
CA TYR A 211 -10.54 6.14 2.96
C TYR A 211 -10.63 7.25 4.01
N LYS A 212 -10.57 6.85 5.29
CA LYS A 212 -10.47 7.75 6.45
C LYS A 212 -9.14 7.55 7.20
N CYS A 213 -8.36 8.61 7.32
CA CYS A 213 -6.98 8.54 7.81
C CYS A 213 -6.88 8.22 9.31
N LYS A 214 -6.27 7.07 9.62
CA LYS A 214 -5.96 6.58 10.98
C LYS A 214 -4.60 7.06 11.51
N PHE A 215 -3.84 7.81 10.71
CA PHE A 215 -2.44 8.17 10.98
C PHE A 215 -2.23 9.65 11.33
N SER A 216 -3.30 10.46 11.30
CA SER A 216 -3.21 11.92 11.50
C SER A 216 -2.55 12.31 12.83
N CYS A 217 -2.83 11.58 13.91
CA CYS A 217 -2.23 11.80 15.23
C CYS A 217 -0.73 11.43 15.32
N LYS A 218 -0.20 10.67 14.35
CA LYS A 218 1.20 10.22 14.29
C LYS A 218 2.07 11.13 13.40
N ASN A 219 1.51 12.20 12.85
CA ASN A 219 2.20 13.10 11.94
C ASN A 219 2.16 14.55 12.45
N SER A 220 3.28 15.05 12.93
CA SER A 220 3.43 16.44 13.37
C SER A 220 3.17 17.44 12.25
N GLU A 221 3.44 17.05 11.00
CA GLU A 221 3.22 17.86 9.80
C GLU A 221 1.83 17.66 9.17
N CYS A 222 0.88 17.07 9.91
CA CYS A 222 -0.46 16.81 9.37
C CYS A 222 -1.18 18.11 8.98
N LEU A 223 -1.71 18.15 7.77
CA LEU A 223 -2.54 19.26 7.27
C LEU A 223 -3.95 19.31 7.89
N ARG A 224 -4.33 18.28 8.68
CA ARG A 224 -5.63 18.15 9.33
C ARG A 224 -6.79 18.46 8.38
N GLU A 225 -7.64 19.43 8.68
CA GLU A 225 -8.83 19.81 7.92
C GLU A 225 -8.54 20.17 6.44
N LYS A 226 -7.29 20.50 6.10
CA LYS A 226 -6.86 20.75 4.71
C LYS A 226 -6.51 19.48 3.93
N CYS A 227 -6.52 18.31 4.58
CA CYS A 227 -6.28 17.00 3.95
C CYS A 227 -7.62 16.28 3.75
N LYS A 228 -7.93 15.87 2.52
CA LYS A 228 -9.23 15.23 2.21
C LYS A 228 -9.51 13.94 2.99
N PHE A 229 -8.46 13.23 3.42
CA PHE A 229 -8.58 12.00 4.20
C PHE A 229 -8.68 12.25 5.70
N TYR A 230 -8.59 13.50 6.17
CA TYR A 230 -8.62 13.77 7.60
C TYR A 230 -9.99 13.40 8.19
N PHE A 231 -9.95 12.58 9.22
CA PHE A 231 -11.12 12.20 10.00
C PHE A 231 -10.88 12.55 11.46
N LYS A 232 -11.87 13.21 12.08
CA LYS A 232 -11.85 13.55 13.50
C LYS A 232 -12.44 12.36 14.27
N TYR A 233 -11.58 11.63 14.97
CA TYR A 233 -11.97 10.58 15.91
C TYR A 233 -12.54 11.17 17.20
#